data_AF-A0AAW6H517-F1
#
_entry.id   AF-A0AAW6H517-F1
#
_cell.length_a   1.000
_cell.length_b   1.000
_cell.length_c   1.000
_cell.angle_alpha   90.00
_cell.angle_beta   90.00
_cell.angle_gamma   90.00
#
_symmetry.space_group_name_H-M   'P 1'
#
loop_
_entity.id
_entity.type
_entity.pdbx_description
1 polymer ?
#
loop_
_entity_poly.entity_id
_entity_poly.type
_entity_poly.pdbx_seq_one_letter_code
_entity_poly.pdbx_strand_id
1 'polypeptide(L)'
;PKDSYEDHSDFLKRGARYAFLFKLKITDYKGWARGLKKAGYATDPSYANRLITIIEDYELYKYDSRGMSKRDVRSWEKELKKKPWLANPHQVYIANDIAYVVARDGDTFQVLGKEFDISWKKLVKYNDLHKEYTLEAGDIIYLKEKRKKAAKPHTVYIVKDGDSMHTISQKYGIRLKNLYKMNRKDAEYVPEIGDRLRLR
;
A
#
# COMPACT_ATOMS: atom_id res chain seq x y z
N PRO A 1 17.42 -8.17 -15.43
CA PRO A 1 16.79 -8.80 -14.23
C PRO A 1 17.73 -9.76 -13.47
N LYS A 2 18.47 -10.62 -14.19
CA LYS A 2 19.43 -11.56 -13.60
C LYS A 2 20.59 -10.85 -12.89
N ASP A 3 21.21 -9.89 -13.57
CA ASP A 3 22.39 -9.19 -13.05
C ASP A 3 22.08 -8.39 -11.78
N SER A 4 20.87 -7.80 -11.69
CA SER A 4 20.41 -7.09 -10.48
C SER A 4 20.18 -8.03 -9.28
N TYR A 5 19.75 -9.28 -9.52
CA TYR A 5 19.59 -10.28 -8.47
C TYR A 5 20.95 -10.81 -7.99
N GLU A 6 21.89 -11.02 -8.92
CA GLU A 6 23.25 -11.45 -8.62
C GLU A 6 24.02 -10.39 -7.82
N ASP A 7 23.98 -9.12 -8.26
CA ASP A 7 24.61 -8.01 -7.54
C ASP A 7 24.01 -7.79 -6.14
N HIS A 8 22.69 -7.92 -6.01
CA HIS A 8 22.03 -7.79 -4.72
C HIS A 8 22.37 -8.95 -3.77
N SER A 9 22.51 -10.16 -4.30
CA SER A 9 22.95 -11.33 -3.53
C SER A 9 24.41 -11.17 -3.09
N ASP A 10 25.26 -10.61 -3.95
CA ASP A 10 26.67 -10.36 -3.67
C ASP A 10 26.87 -9.24 -2.65
N PHE A 11 26.02 -8.21 -2.65
CA PHE A 11 25.99 -7.18 -1.61
C PHE A 11 25.83 -7.78 -0.20
N LEU A 12 24.92 -8.74 -0.04
CA LEU A 12 24.70 -9.42 1.24
C LEU A 12 25.86 -10.35 1.62
N LYS A 13 26.48 -11.03 0.63
CA LYS A 13 27.59 -11.96 0.87
C LYS A 13 28.91 -11.27 1.21
N ARG A 14 29.21 -10.13 0.58
CA ARG A 14 30.50 -9.43 0.73
C ARG A 14 30.55 -8.52 1.95
N GLY A 15 29.40 -8.09 2.47
CA GLY A 15 29.32 -7.21 3.63
C GLY A 15 29.50 -7.92 4.97
N ALA A 16 30.56 -7.59 5.72
CA ALA A 16 30.81 -8.11 7.07
C ALA A 16 29.60 -7.94 8.03
N ARG A 17 28.76 -6.92 7.77
CA ARG A 17 27.53 -6.63 8.51
C ARG A 17 26.50 -7.76 8.46
N TYR A 18 26.43 -8.50 7.36
CA TYR A 18 25.44 -9.57 7.15
C TYR A 18 26.06 -10.97 7.32
N ALA A 19 27.38 -11.07 7.50
CA ALA A 19 28.10 -12.35 7.55
C ALA A 19 27.55 -13.34 8.59
N PHE A 20 27.03 -12.85 9.72
CA PHE A 20 26.45 -13.72 10.76
C PHE A 20 25.14 -14.41 10.32
N LEU A 21 24.42 -13.86 9.32
CA LEU A 21 23.21 -14.47 8.78
C LEU A 21 23.50 -15.78 8.06
N PHE A 22 24.64 -15.89 7.40
CA PHE A 22 25.06 -17.11 6.69
C PHE A 22 25.45 -18.26 7.63
N LYS A 23 25.48 -18.03 8.95
CA LYS A 23 25.60 -19.08 9.97
C LYS A 23 24.25 -19.72 10.32
N LEU A 24 23.13 -19.08 9.95
CA LEU A 24 21.79 -19.60 10.15
C LEU A 24 21.49 -20.68 9.12
N LYS A 25 20.55 -21.58 9.44
CA LYS A 25 20.02 -22.53 8.45
C LYS A 25 19.33 -21.74 7.34
N ILE A 26 19.52 -22.14 6.08
CA ILE A 26 18.85 -21.52 4.93
C ILE A 26 17.31 -21.57 5.05
N THR A 27 16.77 -22.58 5.73
CA THR A 27 15.34 -22.74 6.02
C THR A 27 14.85 -21.90 7.21
N ASP A 28 15.73 -21.23 7.96
CA ASP A 28 15.35 -20.40 9.12
C ASP A 28 14.97 -18.98 8.69
N TYR A 29 13.93 -18.87 7.89
CA TYR A 29 13.46 -17.57 7.38
C TYR A 29 13.11 -16.56 8.50
N LYS A 30 12.69 -17.06 9.68
CA LYS A 30 12.41 -16.22 10.86
C LYS A 30 13.70 -15.64 11.45
N GLY A 31 14.76 -16.44 11.55
CA GLY A 31 16.09 -15.98 11.96
C GLY A 31 16.67 -14.98 10.96
N TRP A 32 16.56 -15.29 9.67
CA TRP A 32 17.00 -14.39 8.59
C TRP A 32 16.28 -13.04 8.62
N ALA A 33 14.95 -13.01 8.72
CA ALA A 33 14.17 -11.78 8.78
C ALA A 33 14.55 -10.87 9.95
N ARG A 34 14.74 -11.45 11.15
CA ARG A 34 15.17 -10.70 12.34
C ARG A 34 16.61 -10.22 12.23
N GLY A 35 17.50 -11.06 11.70
CA GLY A 35 18.90 -10.71 11.52
C GLY A 35 19.12 -9.63 10.45
N LEU A 36 18.36 -9.63 9.35
CA LEU A 36 18.38 -8.57 8.33
C LEU A 36 17.98 -7.22 8.93
N LYS A 37 16.90 -7.18 9.71
CA LYS A 37 16.51 -5.98 10.47
C LYS A 37 17.64 -5.53 11.42
N LYS A 38 18.18 -6.46 12.22
CA LYS A 38 19.26 -6.17 13.19
C LYS A 38 20.52 -5.64 12.51
N ALA A 39 20.84 -6.15 11.33
CA ALA A 39 21.93 -5.70 10.48
C ALA A 39 21.64 -4.37 9.78
N GLY A 40 20.51 -3.71 10.06
CA GLY A 40 20.19 -2.40 9.50
C GLY A 40 19.85 -2.42 8.02
N TYR A 41 19.39 -3.57 7.50
CA TYR A 41 18.90 -3.67 6.11
C TYR A 41 17.66 -2.78 5.88
N ALA A 42 16.82 -2.65 6.91
CA ALA A 42 15.64 -1.79 6.91
C ALA A 42 15.55 -1.02 8.23
N THR A 43 15.16 0.24 8.16
CA THR A 43 14.95 1.12 9.32
C THR A 43 13.62 0.87 10.03
N ASP A 44 12.69 0.17 9.39
CA ASP A 44 11.35 -0.06 9.92
C ASP A 44 11.36 -1.06 11.10
N PRO A 45 10.84 -0.68 12.29
CA PRO A 45 10.75 -1.56 13.45
C PRO A 45 9.93 -2.84 13.21
N SER A 46 8.98 -2.82 12.29
CA SER A 46 8.10 -3.95 11.97
C SER A 46 8.63 -4.83 10.83
N TYR A 47 9.74 -4.46 10.18
CA TYR A 47 10.28 -5.13 8.98
C TYR A 47 10.36 -6.65 9.11
N ALA A 48 10.99 -7.14 10.17
CA ALA A 48 11.16 -8.57 10.39
C ALA A 48 9.82 -9.30 10.52
N ASN A 49 8.88 -8.73 11.28
CA ASN A 49 7.56 -9.35 11.47
C ASN A 49 6.77 -9.36 10.16
N ARG A 50 6.80 -8.27 9.38
CA ARG A 50 6.14 -8.24 8.07
C ARG A 50 6.70 -9.29 7.11
N LEU A 51 8.03 -9.44 7.06
CA LEU A 51 8.65 -10.45 6.21
C LEU A 51 8.26 -11.87 6.64
N ILE A 52 8.21 -12.14 7.94
CA ILE A 52 7.73 -13.42 8.49
C ILE A 52 6.27 -13.66 8.11
N THR A 53 5.39 -12.66 8.32
CA THR A 53 3.97 -12.75 7.95
C THR A 53 3.78 -13.05 6.48
N ILE A 54 4.51 -12.38 5.58
CA ILE A 54 4.47 -12.69 4.14
C ILE A 54 4.88 -14.14 3.88
N ILE A 55 5.99 -14.61 4.46
CA ILE A 55 6.47 -15.98 4.25
C ILE A 55 5.48 -17.02 4.80
N GLU A 56 4.79 -16.72 5.90
CA GLU A 56 3.79 -17.60 6.51
C GLU A 56 2.46 -17.58 5.75
N ASP A 57 1.92 -16.40 5.43
CA ASP A 57 0.64 -16.23 4.73
C ASP A 57 0.66 -16.87 3.34
N TYR A 58 1.82 -16.85 2.68
CA TYR A 58 2.03 -17.48 1.37
C TYR A 58 2.68 -18.86 1.44
N GLU A 59 2.94 -19.36 2.65
CA GLU A 59 3.60 -20.65 2.90
C GLU A 59 4.92 -20.85 2.13
N LEU A 60 5.69 -19.77 1.88
CA LEU A 60 6.87 -19.78 1.03
C LEU A 60 7.99 -20.68 1.57
N TYR A 61 8.03 -20.86 2.89
CA TYR A 61 8.99 -21.74 3.56
C TYR A 61 8.89 -23.21 3.13
N LYS A 62 7.77 -23.63 2.53
CA LYS A 62 7.61 -24.98 1.96
C LYS A 62 8.60 -25.23 0.81
N TYR A 63 9.09 -24.18 0.17
CA TYR A 63 10.01 -24.27 -0.97
C TYR A 63 11.48 -24.41 -0.55
N ASP A 64 11.82 -24.12 0.70
CA ASP A 64 13.20 -24.17 1.19
C ASP A 64 13.70 -25.61 1.43
N SER A 65 12.83 -26.61 1.45
CA SER A 65 13.15 -28.00 1.85
C SER A 65 13.00 -29.05 0.74
N ARG A 66 12.05 -28.85 -0.17
CA ARG A 66 11.92 -29.58 -1.44
C ARG A 66 11.43 -28.55 -2.43
N GLY A 67 12.23 -28.23 -3.46
CA GLY A 67 11.77 -27.36 -4.53
C GLY A 67 10.38 -27.81 -5.03
N MET A 68 9.56 -26.85 -5.48
CA MET A 68 8.19 -27.12 -5.90
C MET A 68 8.12 -28.31 -6.87
N SER A 69 7.18 -29.24 -6.65
CA SER A 69 6.87 -30.20 -7.71
C SER A 69 6.33 -29.44 -8.92
N LYS A 70 6.51 -29.97 -10.14
CA LYS A 70 5.92 -29.37 -11.36
C LYS A 70 4.40 -29.17 -11.25
N ARG A 71 3.72 -29.95 -10.40
CA ARG A 71 2.28 -29.80 -10.14
C ARG A 71 2.00 -28.58 -9.27
N ASP A 72 2.79 -28.38 -8.23
CA ASP A 72 2.66 -27.24 -7.32
C ASP A 72 2.98 -25.93 -8.05
N VAL A 73 4.04 -25.90 -8.87
CA VAL A 73 4.39 -24.71 -9.67
C VAL A 73 3.21 -24.27 -10.53
N ARG A 74 2.62 -25.21 -11.28
CA ARG A 74 1.46 -24.94 -12.14
C ARG A 74 0.24 -24.49 -11.34
N SER A 75 0.03 -25.05 -10.15
CA SER A 75 -1.07 -24.64 -9.28
C SER A 75 -0.87 -23.21 -8.78
N TRP A 76 0.34 -22.87 -8.37
CA TRP A 76 0.69 -21.55 -7.86
C TRP A 76 0.69 -20.48 -8.96
N GLU A 77 1.18 -20.79 -10.16
CA GLU A 77 1.04 -19.94 -11.34
C GLU A 77 -0.43 -19.66 -11.66
N LYS A 78 -1.29 -20.67 -11.53
CA LYS A 78 -2.74 -20.51 -11.74
C LYS A 78 -3.37 -19.63 -10.66
N GLU A 79 -2.93 -19.75 -9.40
CA GLU A 79 -3.39 -18.86 -8.32
C GLU A 79 -2.89 -17.42 -8.51
N LEU A 80 -1.63 -17.21 -8.88
CA LEU A 80 -1.08 -15.88 -9.19
C LEU A 80 -1.79 -15.21 -10.36
N LYS A 81 -2.14 -15.96 -11.41
CA LYS A 81 -2.94 -15.43 -12.52
C LYS A 81 -4.33 -14.96 -12.07
N LYS A 82 -4.91 -15.57 -11.03
CA LYS A 82 -6.20 -15.17 -10.47
C LYS A 82 -6.09 -14.05 -9.45
N LYS A 83 -4.99 -14.02 -8.69
CA LYS A 83 -4.72 -13.11 -7.58
C LYS A 83 -3.31 -12.51 -7.73
N PRO A 84 -3.13 -11.59 -8.69
CA PRO A 84 -1.81 -11.01 -8.98
C PRO A 84 -1.20 -10.26 -7.77
N TRP A 85 -2.04 -9.72 -6.89
CA TRP A 85 -1.61 -9.05 -5.66
C TRP A 85 -0.89 -9.97 -4.66
N LEU A 86 -0.97 -11.30 -4.80
CA LEU A 86 -0.17 -12.20 -3.94
C LEU A 86 1.33 -12.09 -4.24
N ALA A 87 1.70 -11.79 -5.49
CA ALA A 87 3.10 -11.61 -5.88
C ALA A 87 3.64 -10.23 -5.51
N ASN A 88 2.78 -9.20 -5.50
CA ASN A 88 3.15 -7.83 -5.19
C ASN A 88 1.99 -7.11 -4.47
N PRO A 89 1.81 -7.36 -3.15
CA PRO A 89 0.72 -6.75 -2.41
C PRO A 89 0.86 -5.23 -2.35
N HIS A 90 -0.27 -4.52 -2.27
CA HIS A 90 -0.27 -3.08 -2.12
C HIS A 90 0.25 -2.68 -0.73
N GLN A 91 1.17 -1.73 -0.71
CA GLN A 91 1.58 -1.11 0.55
C GLN A 91 0.43 -0.28 1.10
N VAL A 92 0.05 -0.57 2.34
CA VAL A 92 -1.00 0.15 3.05
C VAL A 92 -0.39 1.31 3.83
N TYR A 93 -0.98 2.48 3.66
CA TYR A 93 -0.64 3.71 4.36
C TYR A 93 -1.78 4.13 5.28
N ILE A 94 -1.50 5.01 6.24
CA ILE A 94 -2.51 5.55 7.15
C ILE A 94 -2.54 7.08 7.01
N ALA A 95 -3.73 7.63 6.81
CA ALA A 95 -4.00 9.06 6.89
C ALA A 95 -5.29 9.30 7.68
N ASN A 96 -5.25 10.23 8.64
CA ASN A 96 -6.40 10.56 9.50
C ASN A 96 -7.02 9.30 10.17
N ASP A 97 -6.16 8.37 10.61
CA ASP A 97 -6.49 7.07 11.19
C ASP A 97 -7.30 6.16 10.26
N ILE A 98 -7.12 6.30 8.94
CA ILE A 98 -7.77 5.49 7.92
C ILE A 98 -6.72 4.91 6.97
N ALA A 99 -6.83 3.60 6.73
CA ALA A 99 -6.02 2.89 5.77
C ALA A 99 -6.36 3.28 4.32
N TYR A 100 -5.34 3.51 3.52
CA TYR A 100 -5.43 3.74 2.08
C TYR A 100 -4.27 3.07 1.34
N VAL A 101 -4.44 2.91 0.03
CA VAL A 101 -3.39 2.48 -0.89
C VAL A 101 -3.21 3.51 -1.99
N VAL A 102 -2.08 3.44 -2.68
CA VAL A 102 -1.82 4.22 -3.89
C VAL A 102 -1.98 3.29 -5.07
N ALA A 103 -2.88 3.64 -6.00
CA ALA A 103 -3.14 2.87 -7.19
C ALA A 103 -1.88 2.82 -8.09
N ARG A 104 -1.63 1.65 -8.65
CA ARG A 104 -0.56 1.37 -9.61
C ARG A 104 -1.12 1.31 -11.02
N ASP A 105 -0.23 1.32 -12.01
CA ASP A 105 -0.63 1.12 -13.39
C ASP A 105 -1.35 -0.23 -13.57
N GLY A 106 -2.51 -0.20 -14.22
CA GLY A 106 -3.39 -1.36 -14.42
C GLY A 106 -4.29 -1.73 -13.22
N ASP A 107 -4.25 -0.99 -12.11
CA ASP A 107 -5.18 -1.23 -11.00
C ASP A 107 -6.62 -0.92 -11.39
N THR A 108 -7.54 -1.67 -10.78
CA THR A 108 -8.98 -1.43 -10.89
C THR A 108 -9.62 -1.58 -9.51
N PHE A 109 -10.77 -0.94 -9.29
CA PHE A 109 -11.52 -1.13 -8.05
C PHE A 109 -11.92 -2.59 -7.82
N GLN A 110 -12.08 -3.39 -8.88
CA GLN A 110 -12.37 -4.81 -8.80
C GLN A 110 -11.17 -5.59 -8.25
N VAL A 111 -9.95 -5.28 -8.71
CA VAL A 111 -8.72 -5.92 -8.25
C VAL A 111 -8.42 -5.53 -6.80
N LEU A 112 -8.40 -4.21 -6.51
CA LEU A 112 -8.19 -3.71 -5.15
C LEU A 112 -9.28 -4.21 -4.19
N GLY A 113 -10.52 -4.30 -4.66
CA GLY A 113 -11.61 -4.83 -3.87
C GLY A 113 -11.44 -6.30 -3.49
N LYS A 114 -10.93 -7.13 -4.40
CA LYS A 114 -10.62 -8.53 -4.10
C LYS A 114 -9.43 -8.68 -3.17
N GLU A 115 -8.41 -7.84 -3.32
CA GLU A 115 -7.22 -7.85 -2.46
C GLU A 115 -7.57 -7.53 -1.01
N PHE A 116 -8.38 -6.50 -0.79
CA PHE A 116 -8.72 -6.01 0.55
C PHE A 116 -10.04 -6.55 1.11
N ASP A 117 -10.69 -7.49 0.41
CA ASP A 117 -12.00 -8.04 0.74
C ASP A 117 -13.08 -6.94 0.93
N ILE A 118 -13.10 -5.97 0.02
CA ILE A 118 -14.05 -4.85 -0.01
C ILE A 118 -14.73 -4.82 -1.38
N SER A 119 -16.05 -4.66 -1.41
CA SER A 119 -16.72 -4.53 -2.71
C SER A 119 -16.24 -3.28 -3.46
N TRP A 120 -15.99 -3.41 -4.76
CA TRP A 120 -15.53 -2.30 -5.60
C TRP A 120 -16.45 -1.05 -5.48
N LYS A 121 -17.77 -1.28 -5.35
CA LYS A 121 -18.77 -0.22 -5.12
C LYS A 121 -18.55 0.53 -3.80
N LYS A 122 -18.11 -0.16 -2.75
CA LYS A 122 -17.75 0.47 -1.48
C LYS A 122 -16.48 1.30 -1.61
N LEU A 123 -15.46 0.82 -2.33
CA LEU A 123 -14.24 1.60 -2.58
C LEU A 123 -14.56 2.91 -3.32
N VAL A 124 -15.34 2.84 -4.40
CA VAL A 124 -15.81 4.03 -5.13
C VAL A 124 -16.54 5.00 -4.18
N LYS A 125 -17.47 4.48 -3.36
CA LYS A 125 -18.22 5.29 -2.40
C LYS A 125 -17.35 5.93 -1.32
N TYR A 126 -16.39 5.19 -0.75
CA TYR A 126 -15.50 5.71 0.30
C TYR A 126 -14.61 6.85 -0.19
N ASN A 127 -14.31 6.84 -1.48
CA ASN A 127 -13.44 7.81 -2.13
C ASN A 127 -14.19 8.97 -2.79
N ASP A 128 -15.51 9.05 -2.60
CA ASP A 128 -16.38 10.07 -3.19
C ASP A 128 -16.25 10.14 -4.74
N LEU A 129 -16.10 8.97 -5.38
CA LEU A 129 -15.91 8.85 -6.83
C LEU A 129 -17.21 8.42 -7.54
N HIS A 130 -17.28 8.71 -8.84
CA HIS A 130 -18.35 8.22 -9.71
C HIS A 130 -18.10 6.75 -10.11
N LYS A 131 -19.14 6.00 -10.46
CA LYS A 131 -19.02 4.54 -10.71
C LYS A 131 -18.21 4.20 -11.95
N GLU A 132 -18.19 5.11 -12.91
CA GLU A 132 -17.51 5.04 -14.20
C GLU A 132 -16.08 5.60 -14.11
N TYR A 133 -15.67 6.09 -12.94
CA TYR A 133 -14.30 6.55 -12.73
C TYR A 133 -13.32 5.39 -12.92
N THR A 134 -12.30 5.62 -13.73
CA THR A 134 -11.20 4.69 -13.97
C THR A 134 -10.01 5.15 -13.14
N LEU A 135 -9.38 4.21 -12.43
CA LEU A 135 -8.21 4.52 -11.60
C LEU A 135 -7.03 4.91 -12.46
N GLU A 136 -6.30 5.93 -12.01
CA GLU A 136 -5.03 6.35 -12.57
C GLU A 136 -3.90 6.01 -11.59
N ALA A 137 -2.73 5.71 -12.13
CA ALA A 137 -1.55 5.45 -11.31
C ALA A 137 -1.24 6.69 -10.45
N GLY A 138 -1.14 6.49 -9.13
CA GLY A 138 -0.96 7.57 -8.16
C GLY A 138 -2.23 7.93 -7.37
N ASP A 139 -3.40 7.44 -7.77
CA ASP A 139 -4.64 7.71 -7.02
C ASP A 139 -4.58 7.19 -5.59
N ILE A 140 -5.01 8.02 -4.64
CA ILE A 140 -5.17 7.64 -3.24
C ILE A 140 -6.55 6.99 -3.06
N ILE A 141 -6.56 5.70 -2.70
CA ILE A 141 -7.78 4.92 -2.53
C ILE A 141 -7.91 4.47 -1.08
N TYR A 142 -8.81 5.13 -0.35
CA TYR A 142 -9.17 4.75 1.02
C TYR A 142 -9.96 3.44 1.05
N LEU A 143 -9.58 2.58 2.00
CA LEU A 143 -10.18 1.27 2.24
C LEU A 143 -11.38 1.33 3.21
N LYS A 144 -11.61 2.50 3.83
CA LYS A 144 -12.76 2.77 4.69
C LYS A 144 -13.27 4.19 4.47
N GLU A 145 -14.49 4.46 4.92
CA GLU A 145 -15.11 5.76 4.75
C GLU A 145 -14.29 6.88 5.41
N LYS A 146 -13.93 7.92 4.63
CA LYS A 146 -13.19 9.10 5.10
C LYS A 146 -13.83 9.75 6.33
N ARG A 147 -13.05 10.50 7.14
CA ARG A 147 -13.61 11.19 8.31
C ARG A 147 -14.41 12.42 7.90
N LYS A 148 -15.20 12.96 8.84
CA LYS A 148 -15.97 14.18 8.63
C LYS A 148 -15.12 15.46 8.72
N LYS A 149 -13.90 15.35 9.27
CA LYS A 149 -12.95 16.43 9.56
C LYS A 149 -11.53 15.87 9.54
N ALA A 150 -10.52 16.72 9.33
CA ALA A 150 -9.13 16.34 9.44
C ALA A 150 -8.71 16.05 10.90
N ALA A 151 -7.63 15.28 11.03
CA ALA A 151 -6.90 15.11 12.27
C ALA A 151 -6.23 16.43 12.69
N LYS A 152 -6.06 16.64 14.00
CA LYS A 152 -5.22 17.74 14.50
C LYS A 152 -3.76 17.50 14.06
N PRO A 153 -2.96 18.55 13.76
CA PRO A 153 -3.28 19.97 13.90
C PRO A 153 -3.92 20.63 12.65
N HIS A 154 -4.29 19.85 11.63
CA HIS A 154 -4.80 20.38 10.37
C HIS A 154 -6.20 21.00 10.53
N THR A 155 -6.25 22.30 10.77
CA THR A 155 -7.49 23.07 10.91
C THR A 155 -7.88 23.78 9.62
N VAL A 156 -6.89 24.22 8.85
CA VAL A 156 -7.05 25.02 7.63
C VAL A 156 -6.03 24.59 6.59
N TYR A 157 -6.40 24.68 5.32
CA TYR A 157 -5.54 24.53 4.17
C TYR A 157 -5.63 25.76 3.27
N ILE A 158 -4.50 26.12 2.66
CA ILE A 158 -4.42 27.16 1.63
C ILE A 158 -4.26 26.44 0.30
N VAL A 159 -5.22 26.64 -0.60
CA VAL A 159 -5.28 26.01 -1.92
C VAL A 159 -4.05 26.40 -2.73
N LYS A 160 -3.44 25.40 -3.36
CA LYS A 160 -2.27 25.55 -4.23
C LYS A 160 -2.64 25.28 -5.69
N ASP A 161 -1.73 25.63 -6.58
CA ASP A 161 -1.88 25.32 -8.00
C ASP A 161 -2.10 23.81 -8.23
N GLY A 162 -3.06 23.49 -9.10
CA GLY A 162 -3.48 22.11 -9.38
C GLY A 162 -4.33 21.42 -8.32
N ASP A 163 -4.64 22.07 -7.19
CA ASP A 163 -5.55 21.48 -6.19
C ASP A 163 -7.00 21.48 -6.69
N SER A 164 -7.74 20.45 -6.29
CA SER A 164 -9.18 20.36 -6.43
C SER A 164 -9.80 20.01 -5.09
N MET A 165 -11.10 20.22 -4.93
CA MET A 165 -11.78 19.83 -3.69
C MET A 165 -11.64 18.33 -3.40
N HIS A 166 -11.60 17.50 -4.45
CA HIS A 166 -11.39 16.06 -4.32
C HIS A 166 -9.96 15.71 -3.90
N THR A 167 -8.93 16.30 -4.53
CA THR A 167 -7.53 16.00 -4.16
C THR A 167 -7.20 16.46 -2.74
N ILE A 168 -7.74 17.60 -2.30
CA ILE A 168 -7.64 18.09 -0.91
C ILE A 168 -8.37 17.12 0.04
N SER A 169 -9.57 16.68 -0.33
CA SER A 169 -10.34 15.70 0.43
C SER A 169 -9.58 14.38 0.60
N GLN A 170 -8.90 13.90 -0.46
CA GLN A 170 -8.06 12.71 -0.42
C GLN A 170 -6.82 12.93 0.47
N LYS A 171 -6.09 14.02 0.28
CA LYS A 171 -4.88 14.36 1.04
C LYS A 171 -5.07 14.33 2.56
N TYR A 172 -6.23 14.78 3.04
CA TYR A 172 -6.54 14.85 4.48
C TYR A 172 -7.50 13.77 4.98
N GLY A 173 -7.92 12.83 4.12
CA GLY A 173 -8.87 11.78 4.48
C GLY A 173 -10.20 12.30 5.01
N ILE A 174 -10.75 13.35 4.38
CA ILE A 174 -12.03 13.97 4.73
C ILE A 174 -13.05 13.66 3.64
N ARG A 175 -14.32 13.39 3.98
CA ARG A 175 -15.38 13.25 2.97
C ARG A 175 -15.55 14.55 2.18
N LEU A 176 -15.61 14.45 0.86
CA LEU A 176 -15.71 15.59 -0.04
C LEU A 176 -16.91 16.49 0.30
N LYS A 177 -18.10 15.88 0.49
CA LYS A 177 -19.32 16.60 0.90
C LYS A 177 -19.17 17.40 2.20
N ASN A 178 -18.35 16.91 3.13
CA ASN A 178 -18.12 17.56 4.42
C ASN A 178 -17.17 18.74 4.27
N LEU A 179 -16.18 18.63 3.38
CA LEU A 179 -15.28 19.72 3.04
C LEU A 179 -16.06 20.90 2.41
N TYR A 180 -16.94 20.63 1.45
CA TYR A 180 -17.85 21.63 0.89
C TYR A 180 -18.74 22.27 1.97
N LYS A 181 -19.43 21.45 2.76
CA LYS A 181 -20.37 21.92 3.79
C LYS A 181 -19.71 22.83 4.83
N MET A 182 -18.52 22.48 5.33
CA MET A 182 -17.87 23.30 6.37
C MET A 182 -17.31 24.62 5.85
N ASN A 183 -17.09 24.70 4.53
CA ASN A 183 -16.64 25.91 3.85
C ASN A 183 -17.79 26.72 3.23
N ARG A 184 -19.04 26.28 3.41
CA ARG A 184 -20.26 26.90 2.85
C ARG A 184 -20.18 27.04 1.32
N LYS A 185 -19.64 26.01 0.66
CA LYS A 185 -19.52 25.91 -0.79
C LYS A 185 -20.47 24.83 -1.30
N ASP A 186 -21.04 25.03 -2.48
CA ASP A 186 -21.80 24.02 -3.22
C ASP A 186 -20.85 23.04 -3.95
N ALA A 187 -21.41 22.00 -4.58
CA ALA A 187 -20.63 20.95 -5.23
C ALA A 187 -19.98 21.37 -6.57
N GLU A 188 -20.40 22.50 -7.15
CA GLU A 188 -19.86 23.03 -8.41
C GLU A 188 -18.69 23.98 -8.15
N TYR A 189 -18.49 24.42 -6.91
CA TYR A 189 -17.35 25.25 -6.53
C TYR A 189 -16.01 24.59 -6.87
N VAL A 190 -15.23 25.33 -7.66
CA VAL A 190 -13.83 25.06 -8.00
C VAL A 190 -12.94 25.94 -7.12
N PRO A 191 -11.96 25.38 -6.39
CA PRO A 191 -11.11 26.15 -5.49
C PRO A 191 -10.06 26.95 -6.27
N GLU A 192 -9.78 28.18 -5.84
CA GLU A 192 -8.78 29.07 -6.43
C GLU A 192 -7.51 29.13 -5.58
N ILE A 193 -6.36 29.38 -6.21
CA ILE A 193 -5.08 29.47 -5.51
C ILE A 193 -5.16 30.56 -4.42
N GLY A 194 -4.76 30.21 -3.19
CA GLY A 194 -4.83 31.10 -2.04
C GLY A 194 -6.14 30.99 -1.23
N ASP A 195 -7.15 30.27 -1.72
CA ASP A 195 -8.38 30.03 -0.98
C ASP A 195 -8.09 29.35 0.36
N ARG A 196 -8.72 29.86 1.41
CA ARG A 196 -8.53 29.38 2.78
C ARG A 196 -9.66 28.43 3.16
N LEU A 197 -9.43 27.13 3.01
CA LEU A 197 -10.41 26.09 3.31
C LEU A 197 -10.23 25.54 4.73
N ARG A 198 -11.31 25.56 5.50
CA ARG A 198 -11.42 24.84 6.78
C ARG A 198 -11.41 23.33 6.53
N LEU A 199 -10.68 22.62 7.38
CA LEU A 199 -10.63 21.16 7.40
C LEU A 199 -11.29 20.57 8.67
N ARG A 200 -11.65 21.41 9.64
CA ARG A 200 -12.20 21.01 10.94
C ARG A 200 -13.27 21.96 11.49
#